data_AF-A0A1H6EER2-F1
#
_entry.id   AF-A0A1H6EER2-F1
#
_cell.length_a   1.000
_cell.length_b   1.000
_cell.length_c   1.000
_cell.angle_alpha   90.00
_cell.angle_beta   90.00
_cell.angle_gamma   90.00
#
_symmetry.space_group_name_H-M   'P 1'
#
loop_
_entity.id
_entity.type
_entity.pdbx_description
1 polymer ?
#
loop_
_entity_poly.entity_id
_entity_poly.type
_entity_poly.pdbx_seq_one_letter_code
_entity_poly.pdbx_strand_id
1 'polypeptide(L)'
;MAVKAAEHALKSAAVTDLDTVIVATSTAASTIPSTAAQVAARLGLANPAAFDLNTACAGFCYALVCADSLIRSGTSRRVHVIAATIPLALSRMIDSREIPAGEPIPLFGFGAGLAYAGQIVTL
;
A
#
# COMPACT_ATOMS: atom_id res chain seq x y z
N MET A 1 -1.60 0.79 10.30
CA MET A 1 -1.50 -0.60 9.80
C MET A 1 -0.73 -0.74 8.48
N ALA A 2 -0.98 0.11 7.46
CA ALA A 2 -0.29 0.03 6.15
C ALA A 2 1.25 0.01 6.24
N VAL A 3 1.84 0.81 7.13
CA VAL A 3 3.30 0.83 7.38
C VAL A 3 3.82 -0.52 7.86
N LYS A 4 3.15 -1.16 8.83
CA LYS A 4 3.57 -2.48 9.35
C LYS A 4 3.48 -3.57 8.29
N ALA A 5 2.46 -3.52 7.44
CA ALA A 5 2.34 -4.44 6.30
C ALA A 5 3.49 -4.23 5.31
N ALA A 6 3.80 -2.97 4.99
CA ALA A 6 4.91 -2.61 4.13
C ALA A 6 6.28 -3.02 4.71
N GLU A 7 6.52 -2.82 6.01
CA GLU A 7 7.73 -3.26 6.71
C GLU A 7 7.90 -4.80 6.64
N HIS A 8 6.81 -5.55 6.85
CA HIS A 8 6.84 -7.01 6.71
C HIS A 8 7.17 -7.45 5.29
N ALA A 9 6.54 -6.82 4.29
CA ALA A 9 6.79 -7.12 2.89
C ALA A 9 8.25 -6.83 2.50
N LEU A 10 8.80 -5.69 2.93
CA LEU A 10 10.19 -5.30 2.68
C LEU A 10 11.18 -6.27 3.31
N LYS A 11 10.93 -6.71 4.55
CA LYS A 11 11.75 -7.74 5.22
C LYS A 11 11.72 -9.07 4.49
N SER A 12 10.55 -9.49 4.00
CA SER A 12 10.40 -10.75 3.26
C SER A 12 11.05 -10.71 1.87
N ALA A 13 11.03 -9.56 1.21
CA ALA A 13 11.56 -9.39 -0.14
C ALA A 13 13.07 -9.10 -0.17
N ALA A 14 13.68 -8.74 0.98
CA ALA A 14 15.07 -8.28 1.07
C ALA A 14 15.39 -7.11 0.12
N VAL A 15 14.43 -6.22 -0.11
CA VAL A 15 14.56 -5.02 -0.95
C VAL A 15 14.47 -3.78 -0.09
N THR A 16 15.34 -2.80 -0.35
CA THR A 16 15.39 -1.54 0.39
C THR A 16 15.28 -0.30 -0.48
N ASP A 17 15.52 -0.42 -1.79
CA ASP A 17 15.26 0.68 -2.73
C ASP A 17 13.88 0.50 -3.35
N LEU A 18 13.02 1.50 -3.14
CA LEU A 18 11.72 1.62 -3.75
C LEU A 18 11.63 3.05 -4.26
N ASP A 19 11.17 3.21 -5.49
CA ASP A 19 11.01 4.52 -6.12
C ASP A 19 9.55 4.89 -6.35
N THR A 20 8.60 3.99 -6.05
CA THR A 20 7.17 4.25 -6.15
C THR A 20 6.39 3.52 -5.06
N VAL A 21 5.43 4.21 -4.43
CA VAL A 21 4.48 3.64 -3.48
C VAL A 21 3.05 3.93 -3.95
N ILE A 22 2.27 2.87 -4.14
CA ILE A 22 0.85 2.94 -4.50
C ILE A 22 0.05 2.36 -3.35
N VAL A 23 -0.85 3.15 -2.76
CA VAL A 23 -1.79 2.65 -1.75
C VAL A 23 -3.18 2.55 -2.36
N ALA A 24 -3.64 1.32 -2.60
CA ALA A 24 -5.02 1.04 -2.94
C ALA A 24 -5.90 1.19 -1.69
N THR A 25 -6.67 2.28 -1.64
CA THR A 25 -7.57 2.59 -0.53
C THR A 25 -8.75 3.44 -0.98
N SER A 26 -9.95 3.11 -0.49
CA SER A 26 -11.14 3.97 -0.58
C SER A 26 -11.44 4.70 0.73
N THR A 27 -10.60 4.49 1.74
CA THR A 27 -10.78 4.99 3.09
C THR A 27 -9.50 5.70 3.51
N ALA A 28 -9.05 6.72 2.78
CA ALA A 28 -7.91 7.57 3.18
C ALA A 28 -8.28 8.49 4.35
N ALA A 29 -7.33 8.85 5.22
CA ALA A 29 -7.61 9.56 6.49
C ALA A 29 -7.71 11.06 6.33
N SER A 30 -7.00 11.50 5.32
CA SER A 30 -6.77 12.87 4.97
C SER A 30 -6.74 12.92 3.46
N THR A 31 -7.29 13.98 2.89
CA THR A 31 -7.18 14.25 1.45
C THR A 31 -5.72 14.56 1.09
N ILE A 32 -5.02 15.28 1.96
CA ILE A 32 -3.61 15.65 1.82
C ILE A 32 -2.96 15.63 3.21
N PRO A 33 -1.76 15.05 3.38
CA PRO A 33 -1.02 14.25 2.39
C PRO A 33 -1.66 12.87 2.14
N SER A 34 -1.36 12.26 0.99
CA SER A 34 -1.85 10.93 0.63
C SER A 34 -1.38 9.86 1.63
N THR A 35 -2.12 8.76 1.71
CA THR A 35 -1.73 7.61 2.55
C THR A 35 -0.38 7.04 2.11
N ALA A 36 -0.15 6.95 0.80
CA ALA A 36 1.11 6.54 0.21
C ALA A 36 2.28 7.45 0.63
N ALA A 37 2.10 8.77 0.61
CA ALA A 37 3.14 9.71 1.05
C ALA A 37 3.47 9.53 2.54
N GLN A 38 2.44 9.32 3.37
CA GLN A 38 2.64 9.04 4.80
C GLN A 38 3.35 7.72 5.06
N VAL A 39 3.08 6.68 4.25
CA VAL A 39 3.79 5.40 4.32
C VAL A 39 5.24 5.56 3.89
N ALA A 40 5.47 6.22 2.75
CA ALA A 40 6.81 6.51 2.24
C ALA A 40 7.69 7.24 3.26
N ALA A 41 7.15 8.30 3.89
CA ALA A 41 7.85 9.05 4.92
C ALA A 41 8.20 8.19 6.14
N ARG A 42 7.27 7.34 6.60
CA ARG A 42 7.49 6.45 7.75
C ARG A 42 8.46 5.31 7.45
N LEU A 43 8.55 4.86 6.20
CA LEU A 43 9.52 3.88 5.74
C LEU A 43 10.91 4.48 5.48
N GLY A 44 11.07 5.80 5.57
CA GLY A 44 12.35 6.48 5.32
C GLY A 44 12.77 6.47 3.85
N LEU A 45 11.82 6.37 2.92
CA LEU A 45 12.12 6.40 1.48
C LEU A 45 12.54 7.82 1.07
N ALA A 46 13.67 7.95 0.37
CA ALA A 46 14.27 9.25 0.09
C ALA A 46 13.43 10.12 -0.86
N ASN A 47 13.03 9.58 -2.03
CA ASN A 47 12.29 10.34 -3.05
C ASN A 47 11.35 9.43 -3.88
N PRO A 48 10.39 8.72 -3.28
CA PRO A 48 9.47 7.91 -4.07
C PRO A 48 8.37 8.76 -4.71
N ALA A 49 7.92 8.35 -5.91
CA ALA A 49 6.58 8.69 -6.35
C ALA A 49 5.56 8.07 -5.37
N ALA A 50 4.55 8.82 -4.93
CA ALA A 50 3.62 8.32 -3.91
C ALA A 50 2.19 8.79 -4.18
N PHE A 51 1.28 7.85 -4.43
CA PHE A 51 -0.13 8.17 -4.70
C PHE A 51 -1.10 7.10 -4.19
N ASP A 52 -2.31 7.54 -3.86
CA ASP A 52 -3.42 6.68 -3.48
C ASP A 52 -4.26 6.36 -4.73
N LEU A 53 -4.72 5.11 -4.84
CA LEU A 53 -5.61 4.66 -5.91
C LEU A 53 -6.93 4.15 -5.31
N ASN A 54 -8.04 4.78 -5.69
CA ASN A 54 -9.36 4.41 -5.23
C ASN A 54 -10.18 3.77 -6.36
N THR A 55 -10.26 2.44 -6.35
CA THR A 55 -11.22 1.65 -7.15
C THR A 55 -11.94 0.62 -6.28
N ALA A 56 -12.25 1.01 -5.04
CA ALA A 56 -12.92 0.18 -4.03
C ALA A 56 -12.28 -1.22 -3.90
N CYS A 57 -13.09 -2.29 -3.91
CA CYS A 57 -12.64 -3.67 -3.74
C CYS A 57 -11.68 -4.15 -4.85
N ALA A 58 -11.72 -3.53 -6.03
CA ALA A 58 -10.80 -3.83 -7.13
C ALA A 58 -9.47 -3.04 -7.04
N GLY A 59 -9.29 -2.23 -5.99
CA GLY A 59 -8.15 -1.36 -5.73
C GLY A 59 -6.81 -2.02 -5.98
N PHE A 60 -6.63 -3.22 -5.44
CA PHE A 60 -5.36 -3.93 -5.54
C PHE A 60 -5.02 -4.35 -6.97
N CYS A 61 -5.97 -4.95 -7.69
CA CYS A 61 -5.77 -5.39 -9.08
C CYS A 61 -5.45 -4.21 -10.00
N TYR A 62 -6.17 -3.09 -9.85
CA TYR A 62 -5.89 -1.88 -10.62
C TYR A 62 -4.53 -1.28 -10.27
N ALA A 63 -4.17 -1.24 -8.98
CA ALA A 63 -2.86 -0.74 -8.57
C ALA A 63 -1.72 -1.61 -9.11
N LEU A 64 -1.90 -2.92 -9.26
CA LEU A 64 -0.93 -3.81 -9.92
C LEU A 64 -0.77 -3.52 -11.41
N VAL A 65 -1.87 -3.31 -12.14
CA VAL A 65 -1.82 -2.93 -13.57
C VAL A 65 -1.13 -1.57 -13.75
N CYS A 66 -1.38 -0.61 -12.84
CA CYS A 66 -0.66 0.66 -12.83
C CYS A 66 0.83 0.47 -12.55
N ALA A 67 1.20 -0.39 -11.59
CA ALA A 67 2.59 -0.69 -11.28
C ALA A 67 3.30 -1.34 -12.48
N ASP A 68 2.68 -2.30 -13.16
CA ASP A 68 3.20 -2.91 -14.39
C ASP A 68 3.45 -1.85 -15.47
N SER A 69 2.47 -0.97 -15.69
CA SER A 69 2.58 0.10 -16.68
C SER A 69 3.74 1.05 -16.37
N LEU A 70 3.91 1.46 -15.11
CA LEU A 70 5.00 2.33 -14.66
C LEU A 70 6.39 1.69 -14.81
N ILE A 71 6.48 0.38 -14.53
CA ILE A 71 7.72 -0.38 -14.72
C ILE A 71 8.04 -0.51 -16.21
N ARG A 72 7.04 -0.88 -17.02
CA ARG A 72 7.21 -1.06 -18.47
C ARG A 72 7.51 0.24 -19.21
N SER A 73 6.99 1.38 -18.74
CA SER A 73 7.33 2.69 -19.30
C SER A 73 8.70 3.21 -18.87
N GLY A 74 9.37 2.54 -17.92
CA GLY A 74 10.63 2.98 -17.33
C GLY A 74 10.50 4.17 -16.37
N THR A 75 9.27 4.55 -16.01
CA THR A 75 9.01 5.66 -15.05
C THR A 75 9.32 5.25 -13.62
N SER A 76 9.22 3.96 -13.31
CA SER A 76 9.55 3.37 -12.01
C SER A 76 10.39 2.10 -12.21
N ARG A 77 11.36 1.83 -11.34
CA ARG A 77 12.07 0.55 -11.29
C ARG A 77 11.47 -0.40 -10.27
N ARG A 78 11.01 0.12 -9.12
CA ARG A 78 10.51 -0.72 -8.02
C ARG A 78 9.31 -0.08 -7.35
N VAL A 79 8.16 -0.70 -7.57
CA VAL A 79 6.86 -0.21 -7.12
C VAL A 79 6.35 -1.07 -5.95
N HIS A 80 5.97 -0.41 -4.87
CA HIS A 80 5.31 -1.05 -3.74
C HIS A 80 3.80 -0.83 -3.83
N VAL A 81 3.04 -1.91 -4.05
CA VAL A 81 1.57 -1.87 -4.08
C VAL A 81 1.02 -2.35 -2.74
N ILE A 82 0.22 -1.51 -2.09
CA ILE A 82 -0.32 -1.77 -0.76
C ILE A 82 -1.85 -1.68 -0.82
N ALA A 83 -2.55 -2.77 -0.49
CA ALA A 83 -4.00 -2.74 -0.25
C ALA A 83 -4.25 -2.54 1.25
N ALA A 84 -4.90 -1.44 1.63
CA ALA A 84 -5.06 -1.10 3.04
C ALA A 84 -6.44 -0.55 3.45
N THR A 85 -7.49 -0.72 2.63
CA THR A 85 -8.83 -0.17 2.91
C THR A 85 -9.39 -0.55 4.28
N ILE A 86 -9.76 -1.81 4.51
CA ILE A 86 -10.39 -2.24 5.77
C ILE A 86 -9.47 -2.01 6.98
N PRO A 87 -8.18 -2.38 6.93
CA PRO A 87 -7.26 -2.10 8.03
C PRO A 87 -7.12 -0.60 8.37
N LEU A 88 -7.20 0.30 7.38
CA LEU A 88 -7.18 1.74 7.63
C LEU A 88 -8.48 2.23 8.28
N ALA A 89 -9.64 1.73 7.82
CA ALA A 89 -10.93 2.05 8.43
C ALA A 89 -10.99 1.61 9.90
N LEU A 90 -10.60 0.36 10.19
CA LEU A 90 -10.57 -0.16 11.55
C LEU A 90 -9.60 0.62 12.45
N SER A 91 -8.42 0.96 11.94
CA SER A 91 -7.45 1.79 12.69
C SER A 91 -8.09 3.12 13.12
N ARG A 92 -8.84 3.77 12.22
CA ARG A 92 -9.52 5.02 12.58
C ARG A 92 -10.62 4.84 13.59
N MET A 93 -11.47 3.84 13.41
CA MET A 93 -12.59 3.60 14.33
C MET A 93 -12.09 3.29 15.75
N ILE A 94 -10.93 2.65 15.86
CA ILE A 94 -10.23 2.47 17.14
C ILE A 94 -9.70 3.82 17.66
N ASP A 95 -8.98 4.58 16.83
CA ASP A 95 -8.39 5.88 17.20
C ASP A 95 -9.47 6.91 17.62
N SER A 96 -10.64 6.88 16.98
CA SER A 96 -11.82 7.72 17.27
C SER A 96 -12.68 7.20 18.41
N ARG A 97 -12.34 6.04 19.00
CA ARG A 97 -13.10 5.35 20.06
C ARG A 97 -14.53 4.96 19.66
N GLU A 98 -14.79 4.79 18.36
CA GLU A 98 -16.06 4.27 17.85
C GLU A 98 -16.20 2.76 18.09
N ILE A 99 -15.08 2.03 18.15
CA ILE A 99 -15.03 0.60 18.47
C ILE A 99 -13.92 0.30 19.50
N PRO A 100 -14.11 -0.68 20.39
CA PRO A 100 -13.10 -1.07 21.37
C PRO A 100 -11.88 -1.73 20.71
N ALA A 101 -10.70 -1.44 21.24
CA ALA A 101 -9.46 -2.08 20.82
C ALA A 101 -9.33 -3.48 21.44
N GLY A 102 -8.92 -4.47 20.64
CA GLY A 102 -8.59 -5.82 21.13
C GLY A 102 -9.77 -6.81 21.18
N GLU A 103 -10.96 -6.40 20.78
CA GLU A 103 -12.10 -7.31 20.65
C GLU A 103 -12.10 -8.06 19.30
N PRO A 104 -12.50 -9.34 19.28
CA PRO A 104 -12.60 -10.11 18.04
C PRO A 104 -13.76 -9.59 17.18
N ILE A 105 -13.42 -9.02 16.03
CA ILE A 105 -14.39 -8.58 15.01
C ILE A 105 -14.40 -9.62 13.89
N PRO A 106 -15.55 -10.25 13.58
CA PRO A 106 -15.65 -11.17 12.46
C PRO A 106 -15.48 -10.38 11.15
N LEU A 107 -14.30 -10.51 10.55
CA LEU A 107 -13.96 -9.88 9.28
C LEU A 107 -14.10 -10.89 8.16
N PHE A 108 -15.08 -10.69 7.30
CA PHE A 108 -15.25 -11.46 6.07
C PHE A 108 -14.59 -10.71 4.92
N GLY A 109 -13.54 -11.29 4.35
CA GLY A 109 -12.84 -10.76 3.19
C GLY A 109 -12.50 -11.90 2.23
N PHE A 110 -12.74 -11.68 0.94
CA PHE A 110 -12.20 -12.51 -0.12
C PHE A 110 -11.10 -11.68 -0.80
N GLY A 111 -9.86 -12.16 -0.74
CA GLY A 111 -8.71 -11.43 -1.27
C GLY A 111 -7.60 -12.37 -1.72
N ALA A 112 -7.18 -12.23 -2.97
CA ALA A 112 -5.99 -12.90 -3.49
C ALA A 112 -4.75 -12.05 -3.18
N GLY A 113 -3.83 -12.64 -2.40
CA GLY A 113 -2.37 -12.55 -2.47
C GLY A 113 -1.69 -11.18 -2.64
N LEU A 114 -0.81 -10.89 -1.68
CA LEU A 114 0.37 -10.02 -1.85
C LEU A 114 1.08 -10.31 -3.19
N ALA A 115 1.35 -9.28 -3.98
CA ALA A 115 2.13 -9.39 -5.22
C ALA A 115 3.37 -8.50 -5.12
N TYR A 116 4.53 -9.15 -5.15
CA TYR A 116 5.83 -8.52 -5.33
C TYR A 116 6.11 -8.48 -6.84
N ALA A 117 6.24 -7.29 -7.42
CA ALA A 117 6.66 -7.11 -8.80
C ALA A 117 8.06 -6.49 -8.81
N GLY A 118 9.04 -7.26 -9.29
CA GLY A 118 10.40 -6.79 -9.55
C GLY A 118 10.87 -7.36 -10.88
N GLN A 119 11.38 -6.52 -11.77
CA GLN A 119 11.99 -6.96 -13.03
C GLN A 119 13.49 -6.62 -13.01
N ILE A 120 14.33 -7.64 -13.17
CA ILE A 120 15.74 -7.46 -13.52
C ILE A 120 15.81 -7.50 -15.04
N VAL A 121 16.18 -6.38 -15.65
CA VAL A 121 16.42 -6.31 -17.11
C VAL A 121 17.93 -6.22 -17.32
N THR A 122 18.45 -7.15 -18.11
CA THR A 122 19.83 -7.14 -18.57
C THR A 122 19.80 -6.75 -20.05
N LEU A 123 20.63 -5.77 -20.44
CA LEU A 123 20.86 -5.41 -21.83
C LEU A 123 21.96 -6.31 -22.41
#